data_AF-A0A2V7WU42-F1
#
_entry.id   AF-A0A2V7WU42-F1
#
_cell.length_a   1.000
_cell.length_b   1.000
_cell.length_c   1.000
_cell.angle_alpha   90.00
_cell.angle_beta   90.00
_cell.angle_gamma   90.00
#
_symmetry.space_group_name_H-M   'P 1'
#
loop_
_entity.id
_entity.type
_entity.pdbx_description
1 polymer ?
#
loop_
_entity_poly.entity_id
_entity_poly.type
_entity_poly.pdbx_seq_one_letter_code
_entity_poly.pdbx_strand_id
1 'polypeptide(L)'
;MVTRRTAFLVLIGFGLLAAGVRADQGLIGFSDERARAQRALEQRFDPLLKADDLREWMRRLSARPHHLGSPYGKENADLLASLFRSWGYDTRIEEFRVLFPTPKTRVLEMLEPTRFTASLAEPPLKEDATSGQTSEQLPIYNAYSIDGDVTA
;
A
#
# COMPACT_ATOMS: atom_id res chain seq x y z
N MET A 1 -7.23 -58.75 -55.73
CA MET A 1 -7.21 -60.21 -55.45
C MET A 1 -6.18 -60.44 -54.35
N VAL A 2 -6.63 -60.96 -53.19
CA VAL A 2 -5.87 -61.76 -52.18
C VAL A 2 -4.70 -61.06 -51.44
N THR A 3 -4.92 -60.46 -50.25
CA THR A 3 -4.94 -60.97 -48.85
C THR A 3 -3.59 -61.02 -48.10
N ARG A 4 -3.59 -60.37 -46.91
CA ARG A 4 -3.05 -60.78 -45.58
C ARG A 4 -1.51 -60.86 -45.43
N ARG A 5 -0.85 -60.52 -44.32
CA ARG A 5 -1.19 -60.67 -42.87
C ARG A 5 -0.02 -60.10 -42.02
N THR A 6 -0.33 -59.52 -40.83
CA THR A 6 0.44 -59.53 -39.53
C THR A 6 1.88 -58.98 -39.48
N ALA A 7 2.45 -58.39 -38.41
CA ALA A 7 2.05 -57.90 -37.08
C ALA A 7 3.33 -57.32 -36.39
N PHE A 8 3.13 -56.73 -35.20
CA PHE A 8 4.08 -56.31 -34.13
C PHE A 8 4.55 -54.83 -34.12
N LEU A 9 4.09 -53.94 -33.20
CA LEU A 9 4.33 -53.85 -31.72
C LEU A 9 5.80 -53.43 -31.43
N VAL A 10 6.20 -52.44 -30.61
CA VAL A 10 5.63 -51.71 -29.46
C VAL A 10 6.52 -50.44 -29.22
N LEU A 11 6.06 -49.54 -28.33
CA LEU A 11 6.83 -48.86 -27.27
C LEU A 11 7.37 -47.44 -27.54
N ILE A 12 6.47 -46.45 -27.43
CA ILE A 12 6.79 -45.18 -26.74
C ILE A 12 5.71 -44.98 -25.68
N GLY A 13 5.93 -45.60 -24.52
CA GLY A 13 5.05 -45.55 -23.37
C GLY A 13 5.42 -44.41 -22.42
N PHE A 14 4.39 -43.68 -21.99
CA PHE A 14 4.19 -43.25 -20.61
C PHE A 14 5.25 -42.31 -19.99
N GLY A 15 5.25 -41.05 -20.43
CA GLY A 15 6.05 -39.98 -19.81
C GLY A 15 5.28 -38.72 -19.42
N LEU A 16 3.94 -38.71 -19.49
CA LEU A 16 3.12 -37.56 -19.09
C LEU A 16 1.86 -38.05 -18.37
N LEU A 17 1.92 -38.19 -17.04
CA LEU A 17 0.76 -38.13 -16.12
C LEU A 17 1.26 -38.30 -14.68
N ALA A 18 2.11 -37.38 -14.25
CA ALA A 18 2.31 -37.11 -12.83
C ALA A 18 2.55 -35.62 -12.63
N ALA A 19 1.66 -34.80 -13.20
CA ALA A 19 1.36 -33.53 -12.53
C ALA A 19 0.80 -33.96 -11.18
N GLY A 20 1.61 -33.85 -10.12
CA GLY A 20 1.22 -34.27 -8.79
C GLY A 20 -0.15 -33.68 -8.48
N VAL A 21 -1.13 -34.56 -8.26
CA VAL A 21 -2.30 -34.20 -7.47
C VAL A 21 -1.70 -33.82 -6.12
N ARG A 22 -1.44 -32.53 -5.92
CA ARG A 22 -1.25 -32.01 -4.57
C ARG A 22 -2.54 -32.40 -3.88
N ALA A 23 -2.46 -33.39 -3.00
CA ALA A 23 -3.55 -33.69 -2.09
C ALA A 23 -3.91 -32.34 -1.48
N ASP A 24 -5.12 -31.92 -1.79
CA ASP A 24 -5.66 -30.66 -1.38
C ASP A 24 -5.67 -30.69 0.15
N GLN A 25 -4.63 -30.14 0.79
CA GLN A 25 -4.57 -30.07 2.23
C GLN A 25 -5.79 -29.25 2.60
N GLY A 26 -6.76 -29.91 3.24
CA GLY A 26 -8.05 -29.30 3.56
C GLY A 26 -7.80 -27.93 4.19
N LEU A 27 -8.56 -26.92 3.76
CA LEU A 27 -8.40 -25.59 4.34
C LEU A 27 -8.70 -25.72 5.84
N ILE A 28 -7.74 -25.32 6.70
CA ILE A 28 -7.88 -25.48 8.15
C ILE A 28 -9.15 -24.73 8.61
N GLY A 29 -10.03 -25.42 9.32
CA GLY A 29 -11.30 -24.85 9.80
C GLY A 29 -12.46 -24.89 8.80
N PHE A 30 -12.29 -25.50 7.62
CA PHE A 30 -13.35 -25.67 6.62
C PHE A 30 -13.77 -27.14 6.52
N SER A 31 -15.06 -27.39 6.30
CA SER A 31 -15.51 -28.68 5.75
C SER A 31 -15.04 -28.82 4.31
N ASP A 32 -14.94 -30.04 3.79
CA ASP A 32 -14.49 -30.29 2.41
C ASP A 32 -15.30 -29.52 1.37
N GLU A 33 -16.61 -29.38 1.58
CA GLU A 33 -17.49 -28.61 0.70
C GLU A 33 -17.14 -27.12 0.72
N ARG A 34 -16.97 -26.53 1.91
CA ARG A 34 -16.61 -25.12 2.05
C ARG A 34 -15.20 -24.84 1.55
N ALA A 35 -14.26 -25.77 1.72
CA ALA A 35 -12.91 -25.65 1.19
C ALA A 35 -12.92 -25.60 -0.34
N ARG A 36 -13.71 -26.45 -1.00
CA ARG A 36 -13.90 -26.38 -2.47
C ARG A 36 -14.53 -25.06 -2.91
N ALA A 37 -15.57 -24.59 -2.22
CA ALA A 37 -16.21 -23.32 -2.53
C ALA A 37 -15.25 -22.12 -2.37
N GLN A 38 -14.43 -22.12 -1.31
CA GLN A 38 -13.43 -21.09 -1.05
C GLN A 38 -12.35 -21.07 -2.13
N ARG A 39 -11.77 -22.21 -2.50
CA ARG A 39 -10.77 -22.27 -3.58
C ARG A 39 -11.34 -21.84 -4.93
N ALA A 40 -12.58 -22.19 -5.21
CA ALA A 40 -13.26 -21.73 -6.42
C ALA A 40 -13.45 -20.21 -6.41
N LEU A 41 -13.71 -19.60 -5.24
CA LEU A 41 -13.76 -18.14 -5.10
C LEU A 41 -12.38 -17.51 -5.32
N GLU A 42 -11.34 -18.01 -4.65
CA GLU A 42 -9.95 -17.55 -4.79
C GLU A 42 -9.49 -17.61 -6.25
N GLN A 43 -9.73 -18.73 -6.95
CA GLN A 43 -9.40 -18.87 -8.37
C GLN A 43 -10.05 -17.81 -9.28
N ARG A 44 -11.25 -17.32 -8.91
CA ARG A 44 -11.92 -16.24 -9.64
C ARG A 44 -11.44 -14.85 -9.21
N PHE A 45 -11.01 -14.71 -7.96
CA PHE A 45 -10.65 -13.43 -7.37
C PHE A 45 -9.18 -13.05 -7.62
N ASP A 46 -8.25 -13.97 -7.43
CA ASP A 46 -6.81 -13.76 -7.61
C ASP A 46 -6.43 -13.07 -8.93
N PRO A 47 -6.96 -13.45 -10.11
CA PRO A 47 -6.61 -12.78 -11.36
C PRO A 47 -7.14 -11.33 -11.46
N LEU A 48 -8.05 -10.91 -10.57
CA LEU A 48 -8.54 -9.53 -10.50
C LEU A 48 -7.56 -8.59 -9.78
N LEU A 49 -6.64 -9.14 -8.98
CA LEU A 49 -5.64 -8.36 -8.25
C LEU A 49 -4.49 -7.98 -9.18
N LYS A 50 -4.36 -6.68 -9.48
CA LYS A 50 -3.30 -6.17 -10.35
C LYS A 50 -2.25 -5.43 -9.52
N ALA A 51 -1.00 -5.89 -9.61
CA ALA A 51 0.12 -5.22 -8.93
C ALA A 51 0.33 -3.77 -9.41
N ASP A 52 -0.03 -3.48 -10.66
CA ASP A 52 0.08 -2.13 -11.24
C ASP A 52 -0.88 -1.15 -10.58
N ASP A 53 -2.08 -1.60 -10.16
CA ASP A 53 -3.04 -0.76 -9.44
C ASP A 53 -2.43 -0.30 -8.10
N LEU A 54 -1.83 -1.23 -7.34
CA LEU A 54 -1.15 -0.90 -6.08
C LEU A 54 0.01 0.07 -6.28
N ARG A 55 0.80 -0.13 -7.34
CA ARG A 55 1.93 0.74 -7.67
C ARG A 55 1.46 2.16 -7.96
N GLU A 56 0.42 2.30 -8.78
CA GLU A 56 -0.12 3.60 -9.16
C GLU A 56 -0.81 4.31 -7.98
N TRP A 57 -1.58 3.58 -7.17
CA TRP A 57 -2.19 4.16 -5.96
C TRP A 57 -1.15 4.62 -4.97
N MET A 58 -0.12 3.83 -4.70
CA MET A 58 0.97 4.24 -3.82
C MET A 58 1.63 5.51 -4.35
N ARG A 59 2.00 5.53 -5.64
CA ARG A 59 2.61 6.70 -6.29
C ARG A 59 1.72 7.94 -6.16
N ARG A 60 0.41 7.83 -6.38
CA ARG A 60 -0.54 8.96 -6.30
C ARG A 60 -0.78 9.40 -4.85
N LEU A 61 -0.98 8.47 -3.93
CA LEU A 61 -1.35 8.79 -2.55
C LEU A 61 -0.18 9.39 -1.77
N SER A 62 1.07 8.99 -2.08
CA SER A 62 2.28 9.47 -1.41
C SER A 62 3.02 10.60 -2.15
N ALA A 63 2.46 11.13 -3.25
CA ALA A 63 3.21 12.06 -4.09
C ALA A 63 3.54 13.40 -3.39
N ARG A 64 2.75 13.80 -2.38
CA ARG A 64 2.89 15.06 -1.66
C ARG A 64 2.51 14.94 -0.19
N PRO A 65 2.98 15.84 0.71
CA PRO A 65 2.56 15.89 2.10
C PRO A 65 1.04 15.90 2.25
N HIS A 66 0.51 14.98 3.06
CA HIS A 66 -0.93 14.77 3.24
C HIS A 66 -1.32 14.71 4.73
N HIS A 67 -0.78 15.65 5.51
CA HIS A 67 -1.08 15.80 6.93
C HIS A 67 -2.54 16.23 7.17
N LEU A 68 -2.99 16.16 8.43
CA LEU A 68 -4.35 16.52 8.80
C LEU A 68 -4.70 17.95 8.37
N GLY A 69 -5.80 18.11 7.63
CA GLY A 69 -6.25 19.42 7.12
C GLY A 69 -5.52 19.93 5.87
N SER A 70 -4.54 19.19 5.33
CA SER A 70 -3.82 19.60 4.12
C SER A 70 -4.70 19.52 2.86
N PRO A 71 -4.45 20.38 1.84
CA PRO A 71 -5.15 20.30 0.56
C PRO A 71 -5.01 18.93 -0.13
N TYR A 72 -3.80 18.37 -0.17
CA TYR A 72 -3.55 17.08 -0.81
C TYR A 72 -4.17 15.91 -0.05
N GLY A 73 -4.25 16.00 1.29
CA GLY A 73 -5.02 15.06 2.11
C GLY A 73 -6.49 15.01 1.72
N LYS A 74 -7.10 16.16 1.42
CA LYS A 74 -8.48 16.22 0.92
C LYS A 74 -8.61 15.63 -0.50
N GLU A 75 -7.68 15.94 -1.40
CA GLU A 75 -7.67 15.33 -2.73
C GLU A 75 -7.58 13.80 -2.67
N ASN A 76 -6.74 13.27 -1.76
CA ASN A 76 -6.64 11.82 -1.52
C ASN A 76 -7.97 11.25 -1.00
N ALA A 77 -8.63 11.91 -0.06
CA ALA A 77 -9.92 11.47 0.47
C ALA A 77 -11.00 11.44 -0.62
N ASP A 78 -11.07 12.47 -1.46
CA ASP A 78 -12.03 12.57 -2.57
C ASP A 78 -11.77 11.48 -3.62
N LEU A 79 -10.50 11.21 -3.96
CA LEU A 79 -10.12 10.14 -4.88
C LEU A 79 -10.53 8.76 -4.34
N LEU A 80 -10.21 8.46 -3.08
CA LEU A 80 -10.56 7.17 -2.46
C LEU A 80 -12.08 6.99 -2.41
N ALA A 81 -12.84 8.05 -2.06
CA ALA A 81 -14.28 8.01 -2.08
C ALA A 81 -14.84 7.73 -3.50
N SER A 82 -14.23 8.32 -4.53
CA SER A 82 -14.60 8.05 -5.92
C SER A 82 -14.35 6.59 -6.31
N LEU A 83 -13.20 6.03 -5.92
CA LEU A 83 -12.87 4.63 -6.19
C LEU A 83 -13.87 3.68 -5.52
N PHE A 84 -14.16 3.86 -4.24
CA PHE A 84 -15.15 3.05 -3.53
C PHE A 84 -16.54 3.11 -4.18
N ARG A 85 -17.00 4.30 -4.58
CA ARG A 85 -18.28 4.43 -5.31
C ARG A 85 -18.25 3.67 -6.64
N SER A 86 -17.14 3.75 -7.38
CA SER A 86 -16.98 3.04 -8.65
C SER A 86 -17.03 1.51 -8.51
N TRP A 87 -16.66 1.00 -7.33
CA TRP A 87 -16.73 -0.43 -7.00
C TRP A 87 -18.11 -0.85 -6.45
N GLY A 88 -19.05 0.08 -6.33
CA GLY A 88 -20.42 -0.19 -5.87
C GLY A 88 -20.65 -0.07 -4.37
N TYR A 89 -19.72 0.51 -3.61
CA TYR A 89 -19.91 0.75 -2.18
C TYR A 89 -20.74 2.02 -1.92
N ASP A 90 -21.64 1.95 -0.92
CA ASP A 90 -22.25 3.14 -0.33
C ASP A 90 -21.17 3.93 0.44
N THR A 91 -20.81 5.10 -0.09
CA THR A 91 -19.60 5.81 0.32
C THR A 91 -19.88 7.29 0.63
N ARG A 92 -19.58 7.68 1.86
CA ARG A 92 -19.66 9.05 2.37
C ARG A 92 -18.35 9.46 3.04
N ILE A 93 -18.02 10.74 2.93
CA ILE A 93 -16.91 11.36 3.68
C ILE A 93 -17.55 12.01 4.91
N GLU A 94 -17.13 11.58 6.09
CA GLU A 94 -17.53 12.18 7.36
C GLU A 94 -16.51 13.24 7.77
N GLU A 95 -17.01 14.41 8.18
CA GLU A 95 -16.16 15.53 8.57
C GLU A 95 -16.24 15.78 10.07
N PHE A 96 -15.06 15.94 10.69
CA PHE A 96 -14.93 16.26 12.11
C PHE A 96 -14.09 17.52 12.27
N ARG A 97 -14.48 18.36 13.23
CA ARG A 97 -13.72 19.55 13.62
C ARG A 97 -12.93 19.22 14.87
N VAL A 98 -11.61 19.12 14.71
CA VAL A 98 -10.69 18.73 15.79
C VAL A 98 -9.62 19.81 15.98
N LEU A 99 -9.10 19.90 17.20
CA LEU A 99 -7.95 20.74 17.49
C LEU A 99 -6.69 20.07 16.90
N PHE A 100 -6.00 20.76 16.00
CA PHE A 100 -4.72 20.30 15.47
C PHE A 100 -3.67 21.39 15.62
N PRO A 101 -2.62 21.18 16.44
CA PRO A 101 -1.63 22.20 16.68
C PRO A 101 -0.63 22.26 15.52
N THR A 102 -0.42 23.45 14.96
CA THR A 102 0.69 23.73 14.02
C THR A 102 1.53 24.88 14.58
N PRO A 103 2.84 24.69 14.81
CA PRO A 103 3.66 25.69 15.47
C PRO A 103 3.87 26.90 14.55
N LYS A 104 3.91 28.09 15.15
CA LYS A 104 4.22 29.33 14.44
C LYS A 104 5.72 29.64 14.44
N THR A 105 6.37 29.38 15.56
CA THR A 105 7.78 29.68 15.80
C THR A 105 8.45 28.47 16.43
N ARG A 106 9.67 28.17 16.00
CA ARG A 106 10.50 27.12 16.61
C ARG A 106 11.95 27.58 16.55
N VAL A 107 12.63 27.53 17.69
CA VAL A 107 14.03 27.90 17.83
C VAL A 107 14.67 26.92 18.78
N LEU A 108 15.87 26.46 18.45
CA LEU A 108 16.70 25.66 19.33
C LEU A 108 18.13 26.16 19.19
N GLU A 109 18.67 26.66 20.29
CA GLU A 109 19.97 27.30 20.34
C GLU A 109 20.80 26.74 21.49
N MET A 110 22.07 26.46 21.20
CA MET A 110 23.11 26.34 22.22
C MET A 110 23.74 27.72 22.37
N LEU A 111 23.69 28.28 23.59
CA LEU A 111 24.23 29.61 23.87
C LEU A 111 25.70 29.56 24.29
N GLU A 112 26.06 28.53 25.06
CA GLU A 112 27.40 28.28 25.60
C GLU A 112 27.76 26.79 25.53
N PRO A 113 29.06 26.42 25.49
CA PRO A 113 30.23 27.32 25.42
C PRO A 113 30.42 27.95 24.03
N THR A 114 29.67 27.50 23.03
CA THR A 114 29.67 28.06 21.67
C THR A 114 28.24 28.33 21.23
N ARG A 115 28.06 29.35 20.39
CA ARG A 115 26.75 29.64 19.81
C ARG A 115 26.49 28.73 18.63
N PHE A 116 25.35 28.03 18.67
CA PHE A 116 24.85 27.24 17.55
C PHE A 116 23.33 27.33 17.50
N THR A 117 22.79 27.62 16.33
CA THR A 117 21.34 27.63 16.07
C THR A 117 21.01 26.45 15.16
N ALA A 118 20.14 25.55 15.63
CA ALA A 118 19.71 24.41 14.83
C ALA A 118 18.79 24.87 13.69
N SER A 119 19.00 24.33 12.47
CA SER A 119 18.13 24.63 11.31
C SER A 119 16.71 24.11 11.51
N LEU A 120 16.58 23.01 12.27
CA LEU A 120 15.34 22.30 12.54
C LEU A 120 14.56 21.91 11.26
N ALA A 121 15.26 21.70 10.15
CA ALA A 121 14.66 21.31 8.88
C ALA A 121 15.46 20.15 8.27
N GLU A 122 14.76 19.21 7.66
CA GLU A 122 15.37 18.12 6.90
C GLU A 122 15.83 18.66 5.54
N PRO A 123 17.07 18.35 5.10
CA PRO A 123 17.55 18.77 3.79
C PRO A 123 16.89 17.93 2.69
N PRO A 124 16.66 18.52 1.50
CA PRO A 124 16.24 17.74 0.35
C PRO A 124 17.34 16.77 -0.10
N LEU A 125 16.94 15.59 -0.54
CA LEU A 125 17.81 14.54 -1.05
C LEU A 125 17.63 14.40 -2.55
N LYS A 126 18.72 14.21 -3.30
CA LYS A 126 18.68 14.06 -4.76
C LYS A 126 18.02 12.75 -5.19
N GLU A 127 18.12 11.75 -4.32
CA GLU A 127 17.62 10.40 -4.49
C GLU A 127 16.12 10.29 -4.19
N ASP A 128 15.54 11.27 -3.49
CA ASP A 128 14.12 11.34 -3.15
C ASP A 128 13.47 12.56 -3.80
N ALA A 129 12.74 12.32 -4.88
CA ALA A 129 12.00 13.34 -5.63
C ALA A 129 10.95 14.10 -4.80
N THR A 130 10.53 13.58 -3.64
CA THR A 130 9.51 14.20 -2.77
C THR A 130 10.09 15.00 -1.60
N SER A 131 11.36 14.80 -1.27
CA SER A 131 12.05 15.47 -0.15
C SER A 131 12.10 16.99 -0.29
N GLY A 132 12.07 17.52 -1.52
CA GLY A 132 12.12 18.96 -1.83
C GLY A 132 10.82 19.74 -1.62
N GLN A 133 9.73 19.10 -1.19
CA GLN A 133 8.40 19.72 -1.05
C GLN A 133 8.25 20.53 0.26
N THR A 134 9.28 21.28 0.62
CA THR A 134 9.44 21.93 1.93
C THR A 134 8.37 22.99 2.23
N SER A 135 7.76 23.60 1.21
CA SER A 135 6.68 24.58 1.37
C SER A 135 5.35 23.97 1.81
N GLU A 136 5.18 22.65 1.66
CA GLU A 136 3.94 21.93 1.98
C GLU A 136 4.08 21.04 3.21
N GLN A 137 5.32 20.70 3.56
CA GLN A 137 5.64 19.91 4.73
C GLN A 137 5.29 20.68 6.01
N LEU A 138 4.81 19.95 7.02
CA LEU A 138 4.76 20.51 8.35
C LEU A 138 6.19 20.74 8.85
N PRO A 139 6.44 21.81 9.62
CA PRO A 139 7.70 21.93 10.34
C PRO A 139 7.88 20.72 11.27
N ILE A 140 9.11 20.39 11.64
CA ILE A 140 9.39 19.32 12.62
C ILE A 140 8.92 19.78 14.01
N TYR A 141 8.11 19.02 14.73
CA TYR A 141 7.66 19.43 16.08
C TYR A 141 7.02 18.27 16.82
N ASN A 142 6.89 18.44 18.13
CA ASN A 142 6.09 17.57 18.96
C ASN A 142 4.68 18.13 19.05
N ALA A 143 3.70 17.42 18.46
CA ALA A 143 2.31 17.84 18.52
C ALA A 143 1.83 17.95 19.98
N TYR A 144 1.07 19.01 20.26
CA TYR A 144 0.54 19.36 21.59
C TYR A 144 1.58 19.78 22.65
N SER A 145 2.84 20.01 22.27
CA SER A 145 3.78 20.69 23.15
C SER A 145 3.28 22.10 23.47
N ILE A 146 3.48 22.54 24.72
CA ILE A 146 3.10 23.89 25.16
C ILE A 146 4.03 24.93 24.55
N ASP A 147 3.52 26.14 24.37
CA ASP A 147 4.36 27.29 24.05
C ASP A 147 5.27 27.64 25.23
N GLY A 148 6.51 28.03 24.94
CA GLY A 148 7.45 28.47 25.95
C GLY A 148 8.84 28.76 25.39
N ASP A 149 9.59 29.58 26.12
CA ASP A 149 11.00 29.83 25.92
C ASP A 149 11.72 29.44 27.22
N VAL A 150 12.62 28.46 27.14
CA VAL A 150 13.29 27.86 28.29
C VAL A 150 14.78 27.79 28.00
N THR A 151 15.58 28.35 28.90
CA THR A 151 17.06 28.27 28.89
C THR A 151 17.50 27.61 30.20
N ALA A 152 18.54 26.76 30.13
CA ALA A 152 19.12 26.05 31.27
C ALA A 152 20.65 26.04 31.20
#